data_AF-A0A0Q4G8Q3-F1
#
_entry.id   AF-A0A0Q4G8Q3-F1
#
_cell.length_a   1.000
_cell.length_b   1.000
_cell.length_c   1.000
_cell.angle_alpha   90.00
_cell.angle_beta   90.00
_cell.angle_gamma   90.00
#
_symmetry.space_group_name_H-M   'P 1'
#
loop_
_entity.id
_entity.type
_entity.pdbx_description
1 polymer ?
#
loop_
_entity_poly.entity_id
_entity_poly.type
_entity_poly.pdbx_seq_one_letter_code
_entity_poly.pdbx_strand_id
1 'polypeptide(L)'
;MTDGWPSGGRGAGPLLPGTADRAARRAEERASGREQRARDRLAGAEQRAESRAAQREAQSHERERARELRRAEEAQRIQARLDAPPANDEEALKIAKRRSSGARARSGEENKTQRDTRGYTTIQDPARIRTLAARGASVTALAAAFGITVEQVEAALREQDPAADA
;
A
#
# COMPACT_ATOMS: atom_id res chain seq x y z
N MET A 1 -55.50 21.59 43.88
CA MET A 1 -55.41 22.94 43.29
C MET A 1 -54.46 22.85 42.11
N THR A 2 -54.96 23.22 40.93
CA THR A 2 -54.40 22.92 39.61
C THR A 2 -53.64 24.13 39.07
N ASP A 3 -52.33 24.02 38.90
CA ASP A 3 -51.54 25.08 38.27
C ASP A 3 -51.27 24.70 36.82
N GLY A 4 -52.09 25.30 35.94
CA GLY A 4 -52.10 25.05 34.51
C GLY A 4 -50.81 25.46 33.81
N TRP A 5 -50.31 24.56 32.96
CA TRP A 5 -49.34 24.90 31.93
C TRP A 5 -49.90 25.97 30.99
N PRO A 6 -49.14 27.01 30.62
CA PRO A 6 -49.56 27.90 29.54
C PRO A 6 -49.41 27.14 28.23
N SER A 7 -50.53 26.60 27.75
CA SER A 7 -50.73 26.22 26.35
C SER A 7 -50.62 27.49 25.49
N GLY A 8 -49.38 27.87 25.19
CA GLY A 8 -49.04 28.91 24.23
C GLY A 8 -49.36 28.41 22.82
N GLY A 9 -50.65 28.42 22.47
CA GLY A 9 -51.11 28.29 21.11
C GLY A 9 -50.53 29.44 20.29
N ARG A 10 -49.41 29.19 19.61
CA ARG A 10 -48.93 30.06 18.54
C ARG A 10 -49.89 29.91 17.37
N GLY A 11 -51.00 30.63 17.42
CA GLY A 11 -51.85 30.89 16.27
C GLY A 11 -50.97 31.50 15.18
N ALA A 12 -50.86 30.80 14.06
CA ALA A 12 -50.36 31.36 12.82
C ALA A 12 -51.42 32.37 12.31
N GLY A 13 -51.41 33.57 12.90
CA GLY A 13 -52.09 34.71 12.32
C GLY A 13 -51.53 35.03 10.93
N PRO A 14 -52.29 35.72 10.07
CA PRO A 14 -51.86 36.01 8.71
C PRO A 14 -50.49 36.70 8.73
N LEU A 15 -49.53 36.12 8.01
CA LEU A 15 -48.18 36.64 7.85
C LEU A 15 -48.30 38.11 7.40
N LEU A 16 -47.90 39.04 8.27
CA LEU A 16 -47.88 40.46 7.94
C LEU A 16 -47.12 40.65 6.61
N PRO A 17 -47.62 41.48 5.68
CA PRO A 17 -46.92 41.76 4.42
C PRO A 17 -45.49 42.24 4.74
N GLY A 18 -44.48 41.59 4.13
CA GLY A 18 -43.05 41.82 4.39
C GLY A 18 -42.36 40.82 5.33
N THR A 19 -43.09 39.93 6.01
CA THR A 19 -42.49 38.82 6.80
C THR A 19 -41.95 37.70 5.92
N ALA A 20 -42.62 37.42 4.79
CA ALA A 20 -42.15 36.49 3.76
C ALA A 20 -40.83 36.97 3.14
N ASP A 21 -40.72 38.27 2.82
CA ASP A 21 -39.49 38.86 2.27
C ASP A 21 -38.32 38.81 3.26
N ARG A 22 -38.60 39.03 4.56
CA ARG A 22 -37.59 38.89 5.62
C ARG A 22 -37.16 37.44 5.82
N ALA A 23 -38.08 36.48 5.69
CA ALA A 23 -37.77 35.06 5.76
C ALA A 23 -36.93 34.60 4.56
N ALA A 24 -37.25 35.09 3.35
CA ALA A 24 -36.50 34.86 2.12
C ALA A 24 -35.06 35.40 2.23
N ARG A 25 -34.89 36.66 2.67
CA ARG A 25 -33.55 37.24 2.91
C ARG A 25 -32.72 36.43 3.92
N ARG A 26 -33.31 35.98 5.02
CA ARG A 26 -32.61 35.09 5.97
C ARG A 26 -32.30 33.71 5.39
N ALA A 27 -33.09 33.21 4.44
CA ALA A 27 -32.81 31.95 3.78
C ALA A 27 -31.62 32.10 2.83
N GLU A 28 -31.57 33.21 2.08
CA GLU A 28 -30.45 33.60 1.21
C GLU A 28 -29.16 33.81 2.01
N GLU A 29 -29.19 34.55 3.12
CA GLU A 29 -28.03 34.74 4.01
C GLU A 29 -27.49 33.42 4.56
N ARG A 30 -28.37 32.45 4.87
CA ARG A 30 -27.93 31.12 5.30
C ARG A 30 -27.37 30.29 4.16
N ALA A 31 -27.92 30.42 2.94
CA ALA A 31 -27.43 29.75 1.76
C ALA A 31 -26.03 30.27 1.39
N SER A 32 -25.84 31.59 1.32
CA SER A 32 -24.54 32.22 1.09
C SER A 32 -23.54 31.88 2.18
N GLY A 33 -23.96 31.88 3.46
CA GLY A 33 -23.10 31.45 4.56
C GLY A 33 -22.69 29.97 4.50
N ARG A 34 -23.53 29.08 3.96
CA ARG A 34 -23.16 27.68 3.72
C ARG A 34 -22.18 27.56 2.55
N GLU A 35 -22.42 28.30 1.48
CA GLU A 35 -21.56 28.33 0.30
C GLU A 35 -20.17 28.86 0.65
N GLN A 36 -20.08 29.96 1.41
CA GLN A 36 -18.80 30.50 1.87
C GLN A 36 -18.03 29.47 2.70
N ARG A 37 -18.68 28.83 3.69
CA ARG A 37 -18.05 27.75 4.47
C ARG A 37 -17.64 26.53 3.62
N ALA A 38 -18.29 26.28 2.48
CA ALA A 38 -17.86 25.23 1.56
C ALA A 38 -16.60 25.65 0.81
N ARG A 39 -16.55 26.88 0.29
CA ARG A 39 -15.39 27.47 -0.38
C ARG A 39 -14.18 27.52 0.55
N ASP A 40 -14.35 27.98 1.79
CA ASP A 40 -13.27 28.06 2.78
C ASP A 40 -12.70 26.68 3.13
N ARG A 41 -13.57 25.65 3.20
CA ARG A 41 -13.13 24.26 3.44
C ARG A 41 -12.34 23.70 2.27
N LEU A 42 -12.75 24.00 1.04
CA LEU A 42 -12.03 23.58 -0.17
C LEU A 42 -10.66 24.26 -0.25
N ALA A 43 -10.61 25.58 -0.10
CA ALA A 43 -9.36 26.33 -0.09
C ALA A 43 -8.39 25.85 1.01
N GLY A 44 -8.90 25.59 2.22
CA GLY A 44 -8.09 25.02 3.29
C GLY A 44 -7.65 23.56 3.04
N ALA A 45 -8.39 22.79 2.26
CA ALA A 45 -7.98 21.45 1.84
C ALA A 45 -6.89 21.50 0.77
N GLU A 46 -7.00 22.40 -0.21
CA GLU A 46 -6.02 22.65 -1.26
C GLU A 46 -4.68 23.10 -0.65
N GLN A 47 -4.69 24.10 0.23
CA GLN A 47 -3.47 24.57 0.91
C GLN A 47 -2.77 23.45 1.70
N ARG A 48 -3.53 22.57 2.37
CA ARG A 48 -2.95 21.42 3.07
C ARG A 48 -2.39 20.37 2.12
N ALA A 49 -3.02 20.16 0.97
CA ALA A 49 -2.52 19.24 -0.05
C ALA A 49 -1.21 19.76 -0.65
N GLU A 50 -1.17 21.04 -1.02
CA GLU A 50 0.01 21.74 -1.53
C GLU A 50 1.18 21.71 -0.53
N SER A 51 0.92 22.04 0.73
CA SER A 51 1.94 21.98 1.79
C SER A 51 2.52 20.57 1.97
N ARG A 52 1.67 19.53 1.93
CA ARG A 52 2.14 18.13 2.00
C ARG A 52 2.92 17.72 0.76
N ALA A 53 2.54 18.19 -0.42
CA ALA A 53 3.26 17.90 -1.66
C ALA A 53 4.66 18.51 -1.60
N ALA A 54 4.76 19.80 -1.27
CA ALA A 54 6.04 20.50 -1.10
C ALA A 54 6.95 19.82 -0.04
N GLN A 55 6.38 19.38 1.09
CA GLN A 55 7.13 18.66 2.11
C GLN A 55 7.68 17.32 1.60
N ARG A 56 6.91 16.57 0.81
CA ARG A 56 7.38 15.28 0.24
C ARG A 56 8.48 15.50 -0.78
N GLU A 57 8.35 16.52 -1.63
CA GLU A 57 9.37 16.87 -2.62
C GLU A 57 10.69 17.26 -1.93
N ALA A 58 10.63 18.13 -0.91
CA ALA A 58 11.80 18.50 -0.13
C ALA A 58 12.47 17.27 0.51
N GLN A 59 11.70 16.38 1.15
CA GLN A 59 12.23 15.14 1.71
C GLN A 59 12.83 14.20 0.66
N SER A 60 12.24 14.15 -0.54
CA SER A 60 12.78 13.35 -1.65
C SER A 60 14.14 13.88 -2.09
N HIS A 61 14.24 15.19 -2.31
CA HIS A 61 15.48 15.84 -2.69
C HIS A 61 16.57 15.68 -1.62
N GLU A 62 16.24 15.80 -0.33
CA GLU A 62 17.20 15.56 0.75
C GLU A 62 17.72 14.12 0.75
N ARG A 63 16.84 13.13 0.55
CA ARG A 63 17.23 11.71 0.46
C ARG A 63 18.12 11.45 -0.74
N GLU A 64 17.84 12.07 -1.87
CA GLU A 64 18.66 11.96 -3.09
C GLU A 64 20.04 12.58 -2.89
N ARG A 65 20.11 13.81 -2.37
CA ARG A 65 21.38 14.46 -2.01
C ARG A 65 22.20 13.61 -1.03
N ALA A 66 21.56 13.05 0.00
CA ALA A 66 22.24 12.15 0.95
C ALA A 66 22.74 10.86 0.28
N ARG A 67 22.03 10.31 -0.71
CA ARG A 67 22.50 9.16 -1.49
C ARG A 67 23.69 9.54 -2.36
N GLU A 68 23.65 10.70 -3.02
CA GLU A 68 24.73 11.20 -3.86
C GLU A 68 26.01 11.47 -3.06
N LEU A 69 25.89 12.13 -1.91
CA LEU A 69 27.01 12.34 -0.99
C LEU A 69 27.66 11.01 -0.58
N ARG A 70 26.84 10.01 -0.18
CA ARG A 70 27.37 8.68 0.15
C ARG A 70 28.07 8.01 -1.03
N ARG A 71 27.54 8.13 -2.26
CA ARG A 71 28.18 7.60 -3.46
C ARG A 71 29.50 8.30 -3.74
N ALA A 72 29.55 9.62 -3.61
CA ALA A 72 30.76 10.41 -3.81
C ALA A 72 31.84 10.07 -2.78
N GLU A 73 31.48 9.99 -1.49
CA GLU A 73 32.38 9.55 -0.42
C GLU A 73 32.90 8.12 -0.66
N GLU A 74 32.03 7.21 -1.10
CA GLU A 74 32.44 5.84 -1.41
C GLU A 74 33.37 5.80 -2.62
N ALA A 75 33.08 6.54 -3.69
CA ALA A 75 33.95 6.66 -4.86
C ALA A 75 35.33 7.23 -4.49
N GLN A 76 35.37 8.27 -3.65
CA GLN A 76 36.61 8.83 -3.13
C GLN A 76 37.39 7.80 -2.30
N ARG A 77 36.72 7.02 -1.44
CA ARG A 77 37.37 5.95 -0.67
C ARG A 77 37.91 4.83 -1.56
N ILE A 78 37.23 4.50 -2.66
CA ILE A 78 37.70 3.51 -3.63
C ILE A 78 38.93 4.07 -4.37
N GLN A 79 38.85 5.31 -4.87
CA GLN A 79 39.95 5.95 -5.59
C GLN A 79 41.20 6.07 -4.71
N ALA A 80 41.07 6.55 -3.48
CA ALA A 80 42.19 6.67 -2.53
C ALA A 80 42.85 5.31 -2.21
N ARG A 81 42.12 4.19 -2.33
CA ARG A 81 42.67 2.84 -2.16
C ARG A 81 43.37 2.32 -3.41
N LEU A 82 42.89 2.69 -4.60
CA LEU A 82 43.55 2.35 -5.87
C LEU A 82 44.86 3.12 -6.02
N ASP A 83 44.89 4.36 -5.55
CA ASP A 83 46.07 5.22 -5.59
C ASP A 83 47.08 4.94 -4.46
N ALA A 84 46.69 4.16 -3.45
CA ALA A 84 47.59 3.76 -2.37
C ALA A 84 48.61 2.73 -2.88
N PRO A 85 49.89 2.82 -2.47
CA PRO A 85 50.88 1.78 -2.75
C PRO A 85 50.39 0.42 -2.23
N PRO A 86 50.77 -0.72 -2.86
CA PRO A 86 50.39 -2.04 -2.38
C PRO A 86 51.05 -2.31 -1.03
N ALA A 87 50.40 -1.88 0.05
CA ALA A 87 50.72 -2.30 1.38
C ALA A 87 50.17 -3.71 1.56
N ASN A 88 51.03 -4.65 1.97
CA ASN A 88 50.64 -5.99 2.42
C ASN A 88 49.86 -5.92 3.75
N ASP A 89 48.84 -5.07 3.82
CA ASP A 89 48.04 -4.82 5.01
C ASP A 89 46.92 -5.86 5.11
N GLU A 90 47.12 -6.86 5.96
CA GLU A 90 46.12 -7.87 6.31
C GLU A 90 44.80 -7.27 6.81
N GLU A 91 44.86 -6.07 7.38
CA GLU A 91 43.73 -5.25 7.83
C GLU A 91 42.82 -4.82 6.66
N ALA A 92 43.41 -4.42 5.53
CA ALA A 92 42.67 -4.01 4.33
C ALA A 92 41.87 -5.19 3.73
N LEU A 93 42.44 -6.39 3.77
CA LEU A 93 41.79 -7.65 3.34
C LEU A 93 40.62 -8.05 4.25
N LYS A 94 40.73 -7.82 5.58
CA LYS A 94 39.65 -8.08 6.54
C LYS A 94 38.46 -7.14 6.35
N ILE A 95 38.70 -5.88 5.99
CA ILE A 95 37.64 -4.90 5.71
C ILE A 95 36.97 -5.16 4.35
N ALA A 96 37.72 -5.60 3.34
CA ALA A 96 37.16 -6.02 2.04
C ALA A 96 36.16 -7.18 2.21
N LYS A 97 36.45 -8.13 3.11
CA LYS A 97 35.54 -9.24 3.48
C LYS A 97 34.22 -8.79 4.12
N ARG A 98 34.10 -7.55 4.63
CA ARG A 98 32.88 -7.02 5.26
C ARG A 98 31.91 -6.31 4.30
N ARG A 99 32.24 -6.14 3.01
CA ARG A 99 31.34 -5.50 2.03
C ARG A 99 30.32 -6.50 1.45
N SER A 100 29.09 -5.99 1.26
CA SER A 100 27.87 -6.65 0.74
C SER A 100 27.91 -8.18 0.69
N SER A 101 27.31 -8.80 1.71
CA SER A 101 27.13 -10.25 1.81
C SER A 101 26.27 -10.78 0.66
N GLY A 102 26.92 -11.14 -0.44
CA GLY A 102 26.31 -11.81 -1.59
C GLY A 102 27.39 -12.42 -2.45
N ALA A 103 27.22 -13.67 -2.86
CA ALA A 103 28.23 -14.37 -3.65
C ALA A 103 28.51 -13.65 -5.00
N ARG A 104 27.48 -13.00 -5.57
CA ARG A 104 27.58 -12.12 -6.75
C ARG A 104 28.46 -10.89 -6.54
N ALA A 105 28.40 -10.26 -5.36
CA ALA A 105 29.22 -9.10 -5.04
C ALA A 105 30.69 -9.47 -4.75
N ARG A 106 30.95 -10.72 -4.32
CA ARG A 106 32.30 -11.21 -4.01
C ARG A 106 33.06 -11.76 -5.22
N SER A 107 32.38 -12.39 -6.16
CA SER A 107 33.00 -13.10 -7.29
C SER A 107 32.68 -12.51 -8.67
N GLY A 108 31.69 -11.61 -8.77
CA GLY A 108 31.17 -11.16 -10.07
C GLY A 108 30.37 -12.23 -10.81
N GLU A 109 30.43 -13.50 -10.40
CA GLU A 109 29.69 -14.59 -11.00
C GLU A 109 28.21 -14.51 -10.61
N GLU A 110 27.33 -14.56 -11.61
CA GLU A 110 25.94 -14.92 -11.38
C GLU A 110 25.91 -16.38 -10.91
N ASN A 111 26.00 -16.60 -9.59
CA ASN A 111 25.80 -17.90 -8.94
C ASN A 111 24.36 -18.43 -9.05
N LYS A 112 23.67 -18.15 -10.16
CA LYS A 112 22.50 -18.90 -10.56
C LYS A 112 23.02 -20.22 -11.13
N THR A 113 23.38 -21.14 -10.24
CA THR A 113 23.52 -22.55 -10.61
C THR A 113 22.21 -22.95 -11.27
N GLN A 114 22.25 -23.22 -12.57
CA GLN A 114 21.06 -23.62 -13.31
C GLN A 114 20.62 -24.97 -12.73
N ARG A 115 19.53 -24.96 -11.95
CA ARG A 115 19.03 -26.17 -11.32
C ARG A 115 18.41 -27.03 -12.41
N ASP A 116 18.97 -28.23 -12.64
CA ASP A 116 18.31 -29.20 -13.50
C ASP A 116 17.02 -29.65 -12.80
N THR A 117 15.89 -29.26 -13.39
CA THR A 117 14.55 -29.56 -12.89
C THR A 117 13.84 -30.60 -13.75
N ARG A 118 14.53 -31.22 -14.73
CA ARG A 118 13.95 -32.23 -15.62
C ARG A 118 13.42 -33.46 -14.88
N GLY A 119 13.93 -33.74 -13.67
CA GLY A 119 13.47 -34.82 -12.79
C GLY A 119 12.39 -34.41 -11.78
N TYR A 120 11.96 -33.15 -11.74
CA TYR A 120 10.96 -32.71 -10.76
C TYR A 120 9.58 -33.08 -11.29
N THR A 121 8.86 -33.87 -10.51
CA THR A 121 7.46 -34.18 -10.76
C THR A 121 6.58 -33.47 -9.74
N THR A 122 5.48 -32.89 -10.21
CA THR A 122 4.46 -32.30 -9.34
C THR A 122 3.71 -33.44 -8.66
N ILE A 123 3.81 -33.53 -7.34
CA ILE A 123 3.01 -34.46 -6.54
C ILE A 123 1.54 -34.04 -6.64
N GLN A 124 0.71 -34.93 -7.18
CA GLN A 124 -0.74 -34.77 -7.31
C GLN A 124 -1.41 -35.09 -5.96
N ASP A 125 -1.42 -34.12 -5.06
CA ASP A 125 -2.01 -34.24 -3.73
C ASP A 125 -3.48 -33.75 -3.73
N PRO A 126 -4.48 -34.62 -3.51
CA PRO A 126 -5.89 -34.24 -3.43
C PRO A 126 -6.19 -33.18 -2.35
N ALA A 127 -5.50 -33.20 -1.21
CA ALA A 127 -5.67 -32.19 -0.17
C ALA A 127 -5.20 -30.81 -0.64
N ARG A 128 -4.10 -30.77 -1.39
CA ARG A 128 -3.59 -29.53 -2.00
C ARG A 128 -4.51 -29.00 -3.09
N ILE A 129 -5.06 -29.87 -3.95
CA ILE A 129 -6.05 -29.50 -4.98
C ILE A 129 -7.27 -28.85 -4.32
N ARG A 130 -7.83 -29.49 -3.28
CA ARG A 130 -8.97 -28.95 -2.50
C ARG A 130 -8.65 -27.61 -1.85
N THR A 131 -7.47 -27.48 -1.23
CA THR A 131 -7.03 -26.22 -0.59
C THR A 131 -6.94 -25.07 -1.60
N LEU A 132 -6.43 -25.33 -2.80
CA LEU A 132 -6.31 -24.30 -3.84
C LEU A 132 -7.67 -23.95 -4.45
N ALA A 133 -8.55 -24.93 -4.64
CA ALA A 133 -9.93 -24.67 -5.06
C ALA A 133 -10.69 -23.81 -4.05
N ALA A 134 -10.55 -24.10 -2.73
CA ALA A 134 -11.13 -23.28 -1.67
C ALA A 134 -10.61 -21.83 -1.65
N ARG A 135 -9.39 -21.58 -2.17
CA ARG A 135 -8.81 -20.25 -2.35
C ARG A 135 -9.23 -19.55 -3.65
N GLY A 136 -10.10 -20.18 -4.45
CA GLY A 136 -10.64 -19.60 -5.68
C GLY A 136 -9.88 -19.97 -6.96
N ALA A 137 -9.02 -21.00 -6.94
CA ALA A 137 -8.42 -21.50 -8.17
C ALA A 137 -9.46 -22.20 -9.06
N SER A 138 -9.47 -21.91 -10.36
CA SER A 138 -10.38 -22.58 -11.30
C SER A 138 -9.94 -24.02 -11.57
N VAL A 139 -10.91 -24.89 -11.87
CA VAL A 139 -10.67 -26.32 -12.19
C VAL A 139 -9.70 -26.47 -13.37
N THR A 140 -9.82 -25.60 -14.38
CA THR A 140 -8.92 -25.56 -15.54
C THR A 140 -7.50 -25.15 -15.18
N ALA A 141 -7.32 -24.18 -14.26
CA ALA A 141 -6.01 -23.77 -13.79
C ALA A 141 -5.34 -24.87 -12.95
N LEU A 142 -6.12 -25.59 -12.15
CA LEU A 142 -5.64 -26.73 -11.36
C LEU A 142 -5.21 -27.89 -12.26
N ALA A 143 -6.02 -28.23 -13.27
CA ALA A 143 -5.67 -29.26 -14.26
C ALA A 143 -4.33 -28.95 -14.94
N ALA A 144 -4.15 -27.70 -15.39
CA ALA A 144 -2.90 -27.25 -16.02
C ALA A 144 -1.69 -27.28 -15.06
N ALA A 145 -1.87 -26.87 -13.80
CA ALA A 145 -0.78 -26.79 -12.82
C ALA A 145 -0.30 -28.17 -12.33
N PHE A 146 -1.24 -29.12 -12.18
CA PHE A 146 -0.95 -30.48 -11.72
C PHE A 146 -0.70 -31.48 -12.86
N GLY A 147 -0.93 -31.08 -14.12
CA GLY A 147 -0.75 -31.93 -15.28
C GLY A 147 -1.74 -33.10 -15.32
N ILE A 148 -2.97 -32.88 -14.84
CA ILE A 148 -4.05 -33.88 -14.78
C ILE A 148 -5.26 -33.42 -15.58
N THR A 149 -6.20 -34.33 -15.85
CA THR A 149 -7.44 -33.98 -16.53
C THR A 149 -8.38 -33.20 -15.61
N VAL A 150 -9.30 -32.44 -16.22
CA VAL A 150 -10.38 -31.73 -15.49
C VAL A 150 -11.21 -32.71 -14.66
N GLU A 151 -11.50 -33.89 -15.21
CA GLU A 151 -12.26 -34.95 -14.53
C GLU A 151 -11.57 -35.45 -13.25
N GLN A 152 -10.24 -35.58 -13.28
CA GLN A 152 -9.45 -35.97 -12.11
C GLN A 152 -9.46 -34.89 -11.02
N VAL A 153 -9.44 -33.61 -11.41
CA VAL A 153 -9.61 -32.50 -10.46
C VAL A 153 -11.00 -32.55 -9.84
N GLU A 154 -12.05 -32.72 -10.65
CA GLU A 154 -13.42 -32.81 -10.14
C GLU A 154 -13.63 -34.00 -9.19
N ALA A 155 -13.03 -35.16 -9.50
CA ALA A 155 -13.05 -36.31 -8.62
C ALA A 155 -12.40 -35.99 -7.27
N ALA A 156 -11.21 -35.37 -7.28
CA ALA A 156 -10.51 -34.96 -6.06
C ALA A 156 -11.28 -33.91 -5.23
N LEU A 157 -12.17 -33.13 -5.86
CA LEU A 157 -13.05 -32.17 -5.16
C LEU A 157 -14.31 -32.83 -4.58
N ARG A 158 -14.79 -33.94 -5.18
CA ARG A 158 -15.95 -34.70 -4.70
C ARG A 158 -15.59 -35.62 -3.53
N GLU A 159 -14.36 -36.10 -3.48
CA GLU A 159 -13.83 -36.89 -2.37
C GLU A 159 -13.61 -35.97 -1.16
N GLN A 160 -14.69 -35.71 -0.42
CA GLN A 160 -14.62 -35.02 0.87
C GLN A 160 -13.96 -35.95 1.89
N ASP A 161 -12.93 -35.44 2.59
CA ASP A 161 -12.38 -36.13 3.74
C ASP A 161 -13.47 -36.30 4.81
N PRO A 162 -13.72 -37.50 5.35
CA PRO A 162 -14.65 -37.72 6.45
C PRO A 162 -14.16 -37.12 7.79
N ALA A 163 -13.10 -36.31 7.79
CA ALA A 163 -12.42 -35.81 8.99
C ALA A 163 -12.70 -34.33 9.32
N ALA A 164 -13.66 -33.68 8.66
CA ALA A 164 -14.02 -32.29 8.94
C ALA A 164 -15.14 -32.11 9.99
N ASP A 165 -15.74 -33.20 10.48
CA ASP A 165 -16.82 -33.20 11.49
C ASP A 165 -16.43 -33.91 12.80
N ALA A 166 -15.21 -33.67 13.32
CA ALA A 166 -14.79 -34.11 14.65
C ALA A 166 -14.22 -32.97 15.50
#